data_AF-A0A255SX56-F1
#
_entry.id   AF-A0A255SX56-F1
#
_cell.length_a   1.000
_cell.length_b   1.000
_cell.length_c   1.000
_cell.angle_alpha   90.00
_cell.angle_beta   90.00
_cell.angle_gamma   90.00
#
_symmetry.space_group_name_H-M   'P 1'
#
loop_
_entity.id
_entity.type
_entity.pdbx_description
1 polymer ?
#
loop_
_entity_poly.entity_id
_entity_poly.type
_entity_poly.pdbx_seq_one_letter_code
_entity_poly.pdbx_strand_id
1 'polypeptide(L)'
;RTKYLDVEKANMEYVKQRKHKKSQQRRIIRRLLNLLGKILKEIRRMMREHNEQEVLTVREQSTLGIITKVYRQQKNHFDSNDPRESIPDRIVSTSKPYVRPIVRGKEVKNVEFGAKCNNIQVDGISFIEKLSFNAFNEGTRLGHCIKMHKRLFGVDAKKIGGDTGYAGTANRDLCKELGIQTSFVKRGRPSAEKKREEDYVRKELARVRATQMEGSFGTQKEHYAMRRIKARKKKTE
;
A
#
# COMPACT_ATOMS: atom_id res chain seq x y z
N ARG A 1 -26.77 21.74 21.61
CA ARG A 1 -25.89 22.69 20.87
C ARG A 1 -24.46 22.15 20.84
N THR A 2 -23.86 21.99 19.66
CA THR A 2 -22.48 21.48 19.52
C THR A 2 -21.48 22.61 19.83
N LYS A 3 -20.37 22.30 20.52
CA LYS A 3 -19.27 23.26 20.75
C LYS A 3 -18.36 23.40 19.51
N TYR A 4 -18.95 23.42 18.32
CA TYR A 4 -18.22 23.34 17.05
C TYR A 4 -17.22 24.50 16.92
N LEU A 5 -17.69 25.74 17.02
CA LEU A 5 -16.87 26.95 16.86
C LEU A 5 -15.68 27.00 17.85
N ASP A 6 -15.92 26.58 19.10
CA ASP A 6 -14.88 26.50 20.14
C ASP A 6 -13.80 25.45 19.80
N VAL A 7 -14.22 24.26 19.34
CA VAL A 7 -13.29 23.20 18.94
C VAL A 7 -12.55 23.55 17.66
N GLU A 8 -13.23 24.16 16.69
CA GLU A 8 -12.64 24.63 15.44
C GLU A 8 -11.55 25.67 15.70
N LYS A 9 -11.86 26.71 16.51
CA LYS A 9 -10.88 27.73 16.90
C LYS A 9 -9.66 27.12 17.57
N ALA A 10 -9.86 26.23 18.53
CA ALA A 10 -8.76 25.55 19.22
C ALA A 10 -7.93 24.64 18.30
N ASN A 11 -8.57 23.98 17.33
CA ASN A 11 -7.86 23.18 16.33
C ASN A 11 -7.02 24.07 15.40
N MET A 12 -7.56 25.20 14.95
CA MET A 12 -6.83 26.17 14.13
C MET A 12 -5.63 26.76 14.86
N GLU A 13 -5.79 27.12 16.14
CA GLU A 13 -4.69 27.57 16.99
C GLU A 13 -3.62 26.49 17.14
N TYR A 14 -4.03 25.22 17.33
CA TYR A 14 -3.09 24.10 17.41
C TYR A 14 -2.32 23.89 16.10
N VAL A 15 -3.00 23.86 14.95
CA VAL A 15 -2.38 23.62 13.63
C VAL A 15 -1.37 24.72 13.26
N LYS A 16 -1.61 25.97 13.67
CA LYS A 16 -0.72 27.11 13.40
C LYS A 16 0.58 27.09 14.22
N GLN A 17 0.70 26.24 15.23
CA GLN A 17 1.90 26.20 16.06
C GLN A 17 3.08 25.51 15.36
N ARG A 18 4.28 26.09 15.52
CA ARG A 18 5.52 25.54 14.95
C ARG A 18 5.94 24.19 15.57
N LYS A 19 5.63 23.97 16.84
CA LYS A 19 5.97 22.74 17.59
C LYS A 19 4.75 22.25 18.35
N HIS A 20 4.49 20.95 18.30
CA HIS A 20 3.36 20.33 18.99
C HIS A 20 3.83 19.48 20.17
N LYS A 21 3.27 19.74 21.36
CA LYS A 21 3.49 18.89 22.55
C LYS A 21 2.54 17.69 22.52
N LYS A 22 3.01 16.51 22.95
CA LYS A 22 2.20 15.27 23.00
C LYS A 22 0.91 15.43 23.82
N SER A 23 0.98 16.10 24.97
CA SER A 23 -0.17 16.36 25.84
C SER A 23 -1.24 17.23 25.15
N GLN A 24 -0.80 18.26 24.44
CA GLN A 24 -1.66 19.15 23.66
C GLN A 24 -2.31 18.43 22.48
N GLN A 25 -1.53 17.63 21.74
CA GLN A 25 -2.06 16.79 20.66
C GLN A 25 -3.15 15.84 21.18
N ARG A 26 -2.90 15.14 22.29
CA ARG A 26 -3.89 14.26 22.93
C ARG A 26 -5.15 15.03 23.33
N ARG A 27 -5.02 16.26 23.83
CA ARG A 27 -6.16 17.13 24.20
C ARG A 27 -7.01 17.51 22.97
N ILE A 28 -6.39 17.92 21.87
CA ILE A 28 -7.10 18.29 20.65
C ILE A 28 -7.77 17.08 19.99
N ILE A 29 -7.08 15.94 19.88
CA ILE A 29 -7.66 14.70 19.35
C ILE A 29 -8.90 14.30 20.16
N ARG A 30 -8.83 14.36 21.50
CA ARG A 30 -9.99 14.10 22.37
C ARG A 30 -11.18 15.02 22.05
N ARG A 31 -10.93 16.33 21.90
CA ARG A 31 -11.99 17.30 21.58
C ARG A 31 -12.62 17.03 20.22
N LEU A 32 -11.81 16.74 19.20
CA LEU A 32 -12.28 16.42 17.85
C LEU A 32 -13.10 15.12 17.83
N LEU A 33 -12.62 14.06 18.49
CA LEU A 33 -13.35 12.80 18.59
C LEU A 33 -14.69 12.97 19.32
N ASN A 34 -14.71 13.69 20.44
CA ASN A 34 -15.95 13.95 21.18
C ASN A 34 -16.95 14.78 20.35
N LEU A 35 -16.47 15.78 19.59
CA LEU A 35 -17.31 16.56 18.70
C LEU A 35 -17.90 15.68 17.58
N LEU A 36 -17.06 14.90 16.91
CA LEU A 36 -17.50 13.99 15.85
C LEU A 36 -18.50 12.96 16.37
N GLY A 37 -18.24 12.36 17.54
CA GLY A 37 -19.15 11.41 18.18
C GLY A 37 -20.52 12.03 18.48
N LYS A 38 -20.56 13.29 18.94
CA LYS A 38 -21.82 14.03 19.13
C LYS A 38 -22.55 14.25 17.80
N ILE A 39 -21.85 14.74 16.78
CA ILE A 39 -22.45 14.98 15.45
C ILE A 39 -23.03 13.67 14.87
N LEU A 40 -22.28 12.56 14.94
CA LEU A 40 -22.75 11.25 14.48
C LEU A 40 -23.98 10.77 15.26
N LYS A 41 -24.07 11.05 16.56
CA LYS A 41 -25.24 10.72 17.39
C LYS A 41 -26.47 11.52 16.95
N GLU A 42 -26.32 12.81 16.70
CA GLU A 42 -27.41 13.68 16.23
C GLU A 42 -27.87 13.28 14.83
N ILE A 43 -26.95 13.01 13.90
CA ILE A 43 -27.27 12.51 12.55
C ILE A 43 -28.10 11.21 12.66
N ARG A 44 -27.65 10.25 13.49
CA ARG A 44 -28.41 9.02 13.71
C ARG A 44 -29.76 9.24 14.40
N ARG A 45 -29.95 10.32 15.15
CA ARG A 45 -31.25 10.66 15.74
C ARG A 45 -32.18 11.16 14.65
N MET A 46 -31.74 12.14 13.85
CA MET A 46 -32.50 12.68 12.73
C MET A 46 -32.87 11.59 11.70
N MET A 47 -31.95 10.67 11.41
CA MET A 47 -32.23 9.51 10.53
C MET A 47 -33.26 8.51 11.09
N ARG A 48 -33.54 8.51 12.40
CA ARG A 48 -34.63 7.71 12.99
C ARG A 48 -35.95 8.45 13.02
N GLU A 49 -35.89 9.77 13.17
CA GLU A 49 -37.05 10.67 13.23
C GLU A 49 -37.63 10.95 11.83
N HIS A 50 -36.81 10.82 10.77
CA HIS A 50 -37.18 11.01 9.37
C HIS A 50 -36.78 9.79 8.55
N ASN A 51 -37.58 9.39 7.55
CA ASN A 51 -37.26 8.24 6.69
C ASN A 51 -35.88 8.40 6.03
N GLU A 52 -34.97 7.44 6.25
CA GLU A 52 -33.56 7.50 5.79
C GLU A 52 -33.39 7.74 4.27
N GLN A 53 -34.39 7.34 3.48
CA GLN A 53 -34.41 7.45 2.02
C GLN A 53 -34.75 8.86 1.51
N GLU A 54 -35.34 9.72 2.34
CA GLU A 54 -35.73 11.09 1.94
C GLU A 54 -34.66 12.14 2.27
N VAL A 55 -33.70 11.82 3.16
CA VAL A 55 -32.81 12.83 3.77
C VAL A 55 -31.38 12.83 3.22
N LEU A 56 -30.87 11.67 2.80
CA LEU A 56 -29.48 11.54 2.32
C LEU A 56 -29.43 10.76 1.01
N THR A 57 -28.63 11.25 0.07
CA THR A 57 -28.31 10.50 -1.13
C THR A 57 -27.52 9.23 -0.80
N VAL A 58 -27.58 8.22 -1.66
CA VAL A 58 -26.79 6.97 -1.53
C VAL A 58 -25.30 7.25 -1.31
N ARG A 59 -24.78 8.31 -1.94
CA ARG A 59 -23.38 8.73 -1.79
C ARG A 59 -23.09 9.24 -0.38
N GLU A 60 -23.97 10.09 0.17
CA GLU A 60 -23.82 10.64 1.51
C GLU A 60 -23.96 9.56 2.59
N GLN A 61 -24.91 8.62 2.42
CA GLN A 61 -25.03 7.46 3.30
C GLN A 61 -23.73 6.62 3.30
N SER A 62 -23.15 6.37 2.12
CA SER A 62 -21.86 5.68 2.00
C SER A 62 -20.72 6.44 2.69
N THR A 63 -20.63 7.75 2.48
CA THR A 63 -19.63 8.62 3.13
C THR A 63 -19.80 8.63 4.65
N LEU A 64 -21.03 8.71 5.16
CA LEU A 64 -21.34 8.65 6.59
C LEU A 64 -20.92 7.32 7.21
N GLY A 65 -21.14 6.21 6.49
CA GLY A 65 -20.66 4.88 6.88
C GLY A 65 -19.13 4.82 7.01
N ILE A 66 -18.41 5.43 6.06
CA ILE A 66 -16.94 5.53 6.10
C ILE A 66 -16.48 6.39 7.28
N ILE A 67 -17.08 7.58 7.48
CA ILE A 67 -16.75 8.48 8.60
C ILE A 67 -17.01 7.77 9.94
N THR A 68 -18.10 7.02 10.06
CA THR A 68 -18.40 6.23 11.26
C THR A 68 -17.32 5.18 11.54
N LYS A 69 -16.81 4.48 10.50
CA LYS A 69 -15.70 3.53 10.65
C LYS A 69 -14.40 4.22 11.07
N VAL A 70 -14.07 5.35 10.46
CA VAL A 70 -12.90 6.18 10.84
C VAL A 70 -13.00 6.61 12.30
N TYR A 71 -14.16 7.10 12.73
CA TYR A 71 -14.41 7.48 14.12
C TYR A 71 -14.15 6.32 15.08
N ARG A 72 -14.67 5.12 14.78
CA ARG A 72 -14.44 3.92 15.60
C ARG A 72 -12.95 3.56 15.69
N GLN A 73 -12.25 3.52 14.55
CA GLN A 73 -10.81 3.24 14.51
C GLN A 73 -10.01 4.23 15.37
N GLN A 74 -10.28 5.53 15.22
CA GLN A 74 -9.56 6.58 15.95
C GLN A 74 -9.93 6.62 17.44
N LYS A 75 -11.19 6.37 17.79
CA LYS A 75 -11.64 6.34 19.18
C LYS A 75 -11.02 5.16 19.93
N ASN A 76 -11.06 3.97 19.35
CA ASN A 76 -10.47 2.77 19.95
C ASN A 76 -8.97 2.96 20.17
N HIS A 77 -8.25 3.47 19.17
CA HIS A 77 -6.81 3.73 19.29
C HIS A 77 -6.48 4.86 20.28
N PHE A 78 -7.34 5.88 20.40
CA PHE A 78 -7.15 6.93 21.40
C PHE A 78 -7.30 6.39 22.84
N ASP A 79 -8.28 5.50 23.02
CA ASP A 79 -8.63 4.88 24.30
C ASP A 79 -7.59 3.83 24.73
N SER A 80 -7.08 3.02 23.80
CA SER A 80 -6.00 2.05 24.08
C SER A 80 -4.72 2.72 24.58
N ASN A 81 -4.49 3.99 24.20
CA ASN A 81 -3.34 4.78 24.60
C ASN A 81 -1.98 4.15 24.23
N ASP A 82 -1.97 3.19 23.29
CA ASP A 82 -0.75 2.58 22.77
C ASP A 82 -0.45 3.12 21.36
N PRO A 83 0.57 3.98 21.20
CA PRO A 83 0.97 4.51 19.89
C PRO A 83 1.47 3.44 18.91
N ARG A 84 1.89 2.26 19.39
CA ARG A 84 2.43 1.17 18.57
C ARG A 84 1.35 0.21 18.09
N GLU A 85 0.15 0.31 18.63
CA GLU A 85 -0.97 -0.53 18.23
C GLU A 85 -1.29 -0.33 16.75
N SER A 86 -1.22 -1.42 15.99
CA SER A 86 -1.64 -1.42 14.59
C SER A 86 -3.15 -1.29 14.52
N ILE A 87 -3.64 -0.49 13.56
CA ILE A 87 -5.07 -0.40 13.27
C ILE A 87 -5.33 -1.23 12.01
N PRO A 88 -5.98 -2.40 12.11
CA PRO A 88 -6.35 -3.19 10.95
C PRO A 88 -7.23 -2.38 10.01
N ASP A 89 -6.99 -2.53 8.70
CA ASP A 89 -7.72 -1.81 7.65
C ASP A 89 -7.85 -0.29 7.88
N ARG A 90 -6.77 0.33 8.40
CA ARG A 90 -6.75 1.77 8.69
C ARG A 90 -7.21 2.58 7.49
N ILE A 91 -8.29 3.35 7.68
CA ILE A 91 -8.80 4.29 6.69
C ILE A 91 -8.06 5.61 6.87
N VAL A 92 -7.36 6.04 5.83
CA VAL A 92 -6.57 7.29 5.82
C VAL A 92 -7.19 8.39 4.97
N SER A 93 -8.21 8.05 4.17
CA SER A 93 -8.97 9.00 3.36
C SER A 93 -10.44 8.60 3.33
N THR A 94 -11.32 9.56 3.61
CA THR A 94 -12.78 9.38 3.48
C THR A 94 -13.22 9.28 2.02
N SER A 95 -12.51 9.98 1.12
CA SER A 95 -12.78 9.96 -0.32
C SER A 95 -12.29 8.67 -0.99
N LYS A 96 -11.18 8.09 -0.47
CA LYS A 96 -10.60 6.84 -0.97
C LYS A 96 -10.40 5.85 0.18
N PRO A 97 -11.48 5.27 0.71
CA PRO A 97 -11.45 4.41 1.88
C PRO A 97 -10.77 3.06 1.62
N TYR A 98 -10.32 2.77 0.39
CA TYR A 98 -9.60 1.56 0.01
C TYR A 98 -8.08 1.75 -0.05
N VAL A 99 -7.59 2.99 -0.05
CA VAL A 99 -6.14 3.26 0.05
C VAL A 99 -5.70 2.92 1.48
N ARG A 100 -4.64 2.13 1.60
CA ARG A 100 -4.06 1.76 2.90
C ARG A 100 -2.68 2.40 3.06
N PRO A 101 -2.27 2.68 4.32
CA PRO A 101 -0.88 2.98 4.61
C PRO A 101 -0.03 1.71 4.38
N ILE A 102 1.08 1.84 3.65
CA ILE A 102 2.05 0.77 3.43
C ILE A 102 3.33 1.15 4.17
N VAL A 103 3.65 0.39 5.23
CA VAL A 103 4.84 0.64 6.04
C VAL A 103 6.09 0.19 5.28
N ARG A 104 7.06 1.09 5.15
CA ARG A 104 8.38 0.81 4.59
C ARG A 104 9.37 0.57 5.73
N GLY A 105 10.19 -0.47 5.62
CA GLY A 105 11.13 -0.84 6.68
C GLY A 105 12.48 -0.12 6.63
N LYS A 106 12.93 0.36 5.46
CA LYS A 106 14.31 0.81 5.23
C LYS A 106 14.44 2.17 4.51
N GLU A 107 13.36 2.93 4.40
CA GLU A 107 13.35 4.20 3.65
C GLU A 107 13.19 5.42 4.55
N VAL A 108 13.59 6.60 4.05
CA VAL A 108 13.47 7.91 4.73
C VAL A 108 12.01 8.22 5.10
N LYS A 109 11.06 7.72 4.32
CA LYS A 109 9.62 7.81 4.62
C LYS A 109 9.13 6.48 5.17
N ASN A 110 8.64 6.51 6.41
CA ASN A 110 8.18 5.30 7.10
C ASN A 110 6.90 4.68 6.50
N VAL A 111 6.07 5.49 5.82
CA VAL A 111 4.80 5.04 5.25
C VAL A 111 4.57 5.69 3.90
N GLU A 112 4.15 4.89 2.93
CA GLU A 112 3.71 5.34 1.62
C GLU A 112 2.22 5.05 1.40
N PHE A 113 1.61 5.78 0.47
CA PHE A 113 0.23 5.61 0.07
C PHE A 113 0.15 5.38 -1.43
N GLY A 114 -0.65 4.40 -1.84
CA GLY A 114 -0.84 4.08 -3.24
C GLY A 114 -1.10 2.58 -3.43
N ALA A 115 -1.33 2.20 -4.67
CA ALA A 115 -1.37 0.79 -5.02
C ALA A 115 0.06 0.23 -5.04
N LYS A 116 0.27 -0.85 -4.31
CA LYS A 116 1.45 -1.69 -4.46
C LYS A 116 1.31 -2.49 -5.74
N CYS A 117 2.31 -2.40 -6.61
CA CYS A 117 2.33 -3.08 -7.90
C CYS A 117 3.46 -4.13 -7.90
N ASN A 118 3.13 -5.35 -8.33
CA ASN A 118 4.10 -6.34 -8.73
C ASN A 118 4.11 -6.42 -10.26
N ASN A 119 5.28 -6.21 -10.86
CA ASN A 119 5.45 -6.08 -12.30
C ASN A 119 6.46 -7.13 -12.80
N ILE A 120 6.19 -7.72 -13.96
CA ILE A 120 7.14 -8.54 -14.71
C ILE A 120 7.55 -7.80 -15.97
N GLN A 121 8.78 -8.00 -16.43
CA GLN A 121 9.25 -7.43 -17.68
C GLN A 121 9.76 -8.54 -18.60
N VAL A 122 9.31 -8.54 -19.84
CA VAL A 122 9.73 -9.49 -20.89
C VAL A 122 10.02 -8.68 -22.15
N ASP A 123 11.24 -8.79 -22.67
CA ASP A 123 11.70 -8.08 -23.88
C ASP A 123 11.40 -6.57 -23.87
N GLY A 124 11.59 -5.94 -22.70
CA GLY A 124 11.34 -4.50 -22.50
C GLY A 124 9.88 -4.14 -22.21
N ILE A 125 8.92 -5.04 -22.43
CA ILE A 125 7.50 -4.82 -22.17
C ILE A 125 7.17 -5.19 -20.72
N SER A 126 6.50 -4.27 -20.02
CA SER A 126 6.07 -4.45 -18.63
C SER A 126 4.63 -4.97 -18.54
N PHE A 127 4.42 -5.98 -17.68
CA PHE A 127 3.10 -6.53 -17.38
C PHE A 127 2.84 -6.56 -15.88
N ILE A 128 1.70 -6.00 -15.48
CA ILE A 128 1.27 -5.96 -14.09
C ILE A 128 0.73 -7.34 -13.68
N GLU A 129 1.46 -8.04 -12.82
CA GLU A 129 1.04 -9.32 -12.26
C GLU A 129 0.01 -9.13 -11.15
N LYS A 130 0.24 -8.16 -10.28
CA LYS A 130 -0.67 -7.85 -9.18
C LYS A 130 -0.64 -6.37 -8.85
N LEU A 131 -1.83 -5.78 -8.78
CA LEU A 131 -2.05 -4.43 -8.28
C LEU A 131 -2.96 -4.49 -7.06
N SER A 132 -2.52 -3.93 -5.93
CA SER A 132 -3.29 -3.96 -4.69
C SER A 132 -3.00 -2.75 -3.81
N PHE A 133 -4.05 -2.12 -3.28
CA PHE A 133 -3.91 -1.09 -2.26
C PHE A 133 -3.57 -1.64 -0.87
N ASN A 134 -3.68 -2.95 -0.68
CA ASN A 134 -3.19 -3.64 0.52
C ASN A 134 -1.73 -4.04 0.34
N ALA A 135 -0.96 -4.01 1.42
CA ALA A 135 0.38 -4.57 1.45
C ALA A 135 0.33 -6.08 1.17
N PHE A 136 1.28 -6.56 0.37
CA PHE A 136 1.48 -7.99 0.14
C PHE A 136 2.97 -8.30 0.07
N ASN A 137 3.32 -9.55 0.38
CA ASN A 137 4.67 -10.05 0.21
C ASN A 137 4.93 -10.32 -1.27
N GLU A 138 5.91 -9.64 -1.85
CA GLU A 138 6.34 -9.82 -3.24
C GLU A 138 6.99 -11.19 -3.43
N GLY A 139 7.80 -11.65 -2.46
CA GLY A 139 8.58 -12.88 -2.58
C GLY A 139 7.73 -14.11 -2.89
N THR A 140 6.50 -14.21 -2.37
CA THR A 140 5.61 -15.36 -2.65
C THR A 140 4.95 -15.30 -4.03
N ARG A 141 5.17 -14.24 -4.81
CA ARG A 141 4.55 -14.03 -6.13
C ARG A 141 5.33 -14.62 -7.28
N LEU A 142 6.56 -15.08 -7.08
CA LEU A 142 7.40 -15.59 -8.18
C LEU A 142 6.71 -16.68 -9.02
N GLY A 143 6.08 -17.65 -8.35
CA GLY A 143 5.33 -18.70 -9.05
C GLY A 143 4.14 -18.17 -9.86
N HIS A 144 3.48 -17.10 -9.39
CA HIS A 144 2.43 -16.43 -10.15
C HIS A 144 2.99 -15.70 -11.37
N CYS A 145 4.15 -15.04 -11.23
CA CYS A 145 4.86 -14.41 -12.34
C CYS A 145 5.22 -15.42 -13.45
N ILE A 146 5.74 -16.60 -13.07
CA ILE A 146 6.10 -17.67 -14.01
C ILE A 146 4.86 -18.19 -14.75
N LYS A 147 3.77 -18.45 -14.02
CA LYS A 147 2.49 -18.87 -14.62
C LYS A 147 1.93 -17.81 -15.58
N MET A 148 2.03 -16.54 -15.20
CA MET A 148 1.60 -15.42 -16.05
C MET A 148 2.43 -15.34 -17.33
N HIS A 149 3.76 -15.50 -17.25
CA HIS A 149 4.63 -15.56 -18.42
C HIS A 149 4.20 -16.68 -19.37
N LYS A 150 4.03 -17.91 -18.86
CA LYS A 150 3.59 -19.05 -19.68
C LYS A 150 2.24 -18.79 -20.34
N ARG A 151 1.29 -18.17 -19.63
CA ARG A 151 -0.02 -17.81 -20.17
C ARG A 151 0.05 -16.75 -21.28
N LEU A 152 0.92 -15.74 -21.12
CA LEU A 152 1.04 -14.63 -22.07
C LEU A 152 1.79 -15.03 -23.34
N PHE A 153 2.87 -15.80 -23.22
CA PHE A 153 3.79 -16.08 -24.32
C PHE A 153 3.73 -17.53 -24.82
N GLY A 154 3.00 -18.41 -24.14
CA GLY A 154 2.92 -19.84 -24.48
C GLY A 154 4.20 -20.63 -24.20
N VAL A 155 5.26 -19.97 -23.73
CA VAL A 155 6.59 -20.55 -23.53
C VAL A 155 7.00 -20.56 -22.05
N ASP A 156 7.78 -21.56 -21.67
CA ASP A 156 8.35 -21.65 -20.32
C ASP A 156 9.53 -20.70 -20.17
N ALA A 157 9.58 -19.99 -19.03
CA ALA A 157 10.65 -19.04 -18.73
C ALA A 157 11.95 -19.79 -18.43
N LYS A 158 13.02 -19.53 -19.20
CA LYS A 158 14.33 -20.18 -19.00
C LYS A 158 15.25 -19.40 -18.05
N LYS A 159 15.07 -18.08 -17.97
CA LYS A 159 15.93 -17.16 -17.21
C LYS A 159 15.07 -16.15 -16.47
N ILE A 160 15.38 -15.88 -15.21
CA ILE A 160 14.65 -14.92 -14.37
C ILE A 160 15.62 -14.02 -13.60
N GLY A 161 15.47 -12.71 -13.77
CA GLY A 161 16.07 -11.70 -12.91
C GLY A 161 15.03 -11.12 -11.95
N GLY A 162 15.37 -10.99 -10.67
CA GLY A 162 14.49 -10.36 -9.67
C GLY A 162 15.24 -9.77 -8.50
N ASP A 163 14.53 -8.97 -7.70
CA ASP A 163 15.06 -8.37 -6.48
C ASP A 163 15.38 -9.40 -5.40
N THR A 164 16.23 -9.03 -4.46
CA THR A 164 16.64 -9.89 -3.33
C THR A 164 15.45 -10.42 -2.52
N GLY A 165 14.33 -9.69 -2.47
CA GLY A 165 13.09 -10.14 -1.83
C GLY A 165 12.51 -11.43 -2.42
N TYR A 166 12.83 -11.74 -3.68
CA TYR A 166 12.44 -12.98 -4.34
C TYR A 166 13.41 -14.15 -4.08
N ALA A 167 14.59 -13.89 -3.51
CA ALA A 167 15.63 -14.91 -3.34
C ALA A 167 15.43 -15.85 -2.12
N GLY A 168 14.17 -16.10 -1.72
CA GLY A 168 13.80 -17.04 -0.66
C GLY A 168 14.02 -18.51 -1.04
N THR A 169 14.05 -19.42 -0.05
CA THR A 169 14.32 -20.85 -0.27
C THR A 169 13.31 -21.50 -1.22
N ALA A 170 12.01 -21.36 -0.96
CA ALA A 170 10.96 -21.93 -1.79
C ALA A 170 11.04 -21.49 -3.28
N ASN A 171 11.43 -20.24 -3.53
CA ASN A 171 11.60 -19.73 -4.88
C ASN A 171 12.84 -20.28 -5.58
N ARG A 172 13.92 -20.54 -4.84
CA ARG A 172 15.13 -21.18 -5.39
C ARG A 172 14.83 -22.62 -5.77
N ASP A 173 14.11 -23.33 -4.91
CA ASP A 173 13.72 -24.72 -5.14
C ASP A 173 12.79 -24.81 -6.36
N LEU A 174 11.78 -23.93 -6.43
CA LEU A 174 10.89 -23.82 -7.59
C LEU A 174 11.66 -23.55 -8.89
N CYS A 175 12.59 -22.59 -8.89
CA CYS A 175 13.39 -22.31 -10.09
C CYS A 175 14.31 -23.48 -10.45
N LYS A 176 14.85 -24.21 -9.46
CA LYS A 176 15.69 -25.39 -9.69
C LYS A 176 14.88 -26.53 -10.31
N GLU A 177 13.69 -26.80 -9.78
CA GLU A 177 12.76 -27.82 -10.30
C GLU A 177 12.35 -27.54 -11.74
N LEU A 178 12.06 -26.28 -12.06
CA LEU A 178 11.69 -25.84 -13.41
C LEU A 178 12.89 -25.62 -14.35
N GLY A 179 14.13 -25.87 -13.90
CA GLY A 179 15.35 -25.69 -14.71
C GLY A 179 15.66 -24.24 -15.08
N ILE A 180 15.19 -23.27 -14.30
CA ILE A 180 15.30 -21.83 -14.56
C ILE A 180 16.60 -21.28 -13.99
N GLN A 181 17.38 -20.59 -14.84
CA GLN A 181 18.55 -19.84 -14.41
C GLN A 181 18.12 -18.52 -13.76
N THR A 182 18.67 -18.18 -12.58
CA THR A 182 18.23 -17.01 -11.82
C THR A 182 19.35 -16.03 -11.49
N SER A 183 19.00 -14.77 -11.23
CA SER A 183 19.95 -13.75 -10.73
C SER A 183 20.35 -13.96 -9.25
N PHE A 184 19.71 -14.89 -8.53
CA PHE A 184 19.81 -15.02 -7.08
C PHE A 184 21.17 -15.53 -6.60
N VAL A 185 21.67 -14.96 -5.51
CA VAL A 185 22.93 -15.39 -4.89
C VAL A 185 22.80 -16.81 -4.34
N LYS A 186 23.60 -17.77 -4.83
CA LYS A 186 23.66 -19.12 -4.25
C LYS A 186 24.02 -19.05 -2.76
N ARG A 187 23.38 -19.89 -1.95
CA ARG A 187 23.73 -20.03 -0.52
C ARG A 187 24.89 -21.01 -0.40
N GLY A 188 25.84 -20.72 0.48
CA GLY A 188 27.02 -21.56 0.71
C GLY A 188 28.21 -21.24 -0.21
N ARG A 189 29.34 -21.92 0.05
CA ARG A 189 30.58 -21.75 -0.72
C ARG A 189 30.41 -22.36 -2.12
N PRO A 190 30.59 -21.60 -3.21
CA PRO A 190 30.50 -22.15 -4.56
C PRO A 190 31.64 -23.15 -4.84
N SER A 191 31.34 -24.27 -5.50
CA SER A 191 32.37 -25.17 -6.04
C SER A 191 33.13 -24.50 -7.19
N ALA A 192 34.43 -24.80 -7.35
CA ALA A 192 35.32 -24.02 -8.21
C ALA A 192 35.05 -24.16 -9.72
N GLU A 193 34.52 -25.31 -10.17
CA GLU A 193 34.46 -25.67 -11.59
C GLU A 193 33.26 -25.09 -12.36
N LYS A 194 32.12 -24.83 -11.71
CA LYS A 194 30.91 -24.27 -12.36
C LYS A 194 30.86 -22.73 -12.43
N LYS A 195 31.96 -22.05 -12.07
CA LYS A 195 31.97 -20.61 -11.76
C LYS A 195 31.71 -19.68 -12.95
N ARG A 196 32.35 -19.86 -14.10
CA ARG A 196 32.49 -18.74 -15.07
C ARG A 196 31.20 -18.40 -15.81
N GLU A 197 30.53 -19.38 -16.42
CA GLU A 197 29.34 -19.12 -17.23
C GLU A 197 28.09 -18.80 -16.39
N GLU A 198 27.87 -19.55 -15.31
CA GLU A 198 26.73 -19.31 -14.41
C GLU A 198 26.83 -17.93 -13.73
N ASP A 199 28.05 -17.49 -13.35
CA ASP A 199 28.25 -16.14 -12.82
C ASP A 199 28.07 -15.06 -13.89
N TYR A 200 28.41 -15.33 -15.16
CA TYR A 200 28.19 -14.37 -16.24
C TYR A 200 26.70 -14.14 -16.50
N VAL A 201 25.91 -15.21 -16.70
CA VAL A 201 24.45 -15.10 -16.90
C VAL A 201 23.79 -14.41 -15.72
N ARG A 202 24.21 -14.75 -14.50
CA ARG A 202 23.69 -14.13 -13.29
C ARG A 202 23.99 -12.64 -13.21
N LYS A 203 25.23 -12.23 -13.50
CA LYS A 203 25.64 -10.82 -13.55
C LYS A 203 24.83 -10.06 -14.60
N GLU A 204 24.62 -10.68 -15.76
CA GLU A 204 23.86 -10.08 -16.84
C GLU A 204 22.37 -9.92 -16.49
N LEU A 205 21.75 -10.93 -15.87
CA LEU A 205 20.37 -10.82 -15.36
C LEU A 205 20.24 -9.74 -14.28
N ALA A 206 21.24 -9.60 -13.41
CA ALA A 206 21.26 -8.53 -12.42
C ALA A 206 21.43 -7.15 -13.07
N ARG A 207 22.26 -7.04 -14.12
CA ARG A 207 22.46 -5.82 -14.91
C ARG A 207 21.17 -5.41 -15.61
N VAL A 208 20.53 -6.32 -16.36
CA VAL A 208 19.26 -6.05 -17.07
C VAL A 208 18.17 -5.64 -16.09
N ARG A 209 18.06 -6.29 -14.93
CA ARG A 209 17.15 -5.87 -13.87
C ARG A 209 17.47 -4.45 -13.41
N ALA A 210 18.73 -4.12 -13.14
CA ALA A 210 19.11 -2.80 -12.66
C ALA A 210 18.90 -1.70 -13.69
N THR A 211 19.07 -1.98 -14.98
CA THR A 211 18.97 -0.95 -16.03
C THR A 211 17.57 -0.86 -16.62
N GLN A 212 17.06 -1.96 -17.20
CA GLN A 212 15.81 -1.95 -17.94
C GLN A 212 14.59 -1.88 -17.03
N MET A 213 14.58 -2.63 -15.92
CA MET A 213 13.42 -2.67 -15.03
C MET A 213 13.32 -1.37 -14.23
N GLU A 214 14.42 -0.87 -13.66
CA GLU A 214 14.41 0.42 -12.94
C GLU A 214 14.08 1.59 -13.86
N GLY A 215 14.63 1.60 -15.09
CA GLY A 215 14.28 2.59 -16.12
C GLY A 215 12.79 2.56 -16.48
N SER A 216 12.19 1.37 -16.57
CA SER A 216 10.75 1.23 -16.83
C SER A 216 9.91 1.81 -15.69
N PHE A 217 10.31 1.61 -14.42
CA PHE A 217 9.62 2.20 -13.28
C PHE A 217 9.74 3.72 -13.25
N GLY A 218 10.91 4.27 -13.60
CA GLY A 218 11.09 5.72 -13.78
C GLY A 218 10.13 6.28 -14.81
N THR A 219 10.10 5.66 -16.00
CA THR A 219 9.18 6.03 -17.09
C THR A 219 7.72 5.97 -16.65
N GLN A 220 7.33 4.90 -15.96
CA GLN A 220 5.95 4.76 -15.49
C GLN A 220 5.55 5.79 -14.44
N LYS A 221 6.48 6.17 -13.56
CA LYS A 221 6.24 7.21 -12.55
C LYS A 221 6.08 8.58 -13.20
N GLU A 222 6.99 8.96 -14.09
CA GLU A 222 7.02 10.30 -14.68
C GLU A 222 6.01 10.48 -15.82
N HIS A 223 5.90 9.50 -16.73
CA HIS A 223 5.08 9.63 -17.94
C HIS A 223 3.72 8.94 -17.87
N TYR A 224 3.57 7.87 -17.07
CA TYR A 224 2.30 7.13 -16.93
C TYR A 224 1.56 7.43 -15.62
N ALA A 225 1.92 8.53 -14.96
CA ALA A 225 1.26 9.07 -13.77
C ALA A 225 1.23 8.12 -12.56
N MET A 226 2.12 7.11 -12.48
CA MET A 226 2.24 6.25 -11.30
C MET A 226 2.83 6.97 -10.08
N ARG A 227 3.29 8.22 -10.24
CA ARG A 227 3.76 9.07 -9.14
C ARG A 227 2.64 9.64 -8.27
N ARG A 228 1.37 9.63 -8.73
CA ARG A 228 0.25 10.29 -8.03
C ARG A 228 -0.99 9.40 -7.97
N ILE A 229 -1.69 9.41 -6.83
CA ILE A 229 -3.00 8.76 -6.70
C ILE A 229 -4.07 9.68 -7.32
N LYS A 230 -4.49 9.41 -8.57
CA LYS A 230 -5.50 10.21 -9.30
C LYS A 230 -6.86 10.23 -8.61
N ALA A 231 -7.66 11.27 -8.78
CA ALA A 231 -8.95 11.48 -8.09
C ALA A 231 -10.07 10.45 -8.40
N ARG A 232 -9.82 9.47 -9.28
CA ARG A 232 -10.81 8.45 -9.68
C ARG A 232 -11.13 7.51 -8.52
N LYS A 233 -12.34 6.95 -8.55
CA LYS A 233 -12.82 5.95 -7.57
C LYS A 233 -12.39 4.57 -8.05
N LYS A 234 -12.25 3.58 -7.15
CA LYS A 234 -11.86 2.20 -7.50
C LYS A 234 -12.64 1.57 -8.67
N LYS A 235 -13.93 1.92 -8.84
CA LYS A 235 -14.77 1.41 -9.95
C LYS A 235 -14.49 2.07 -11.31
N THR A 236 -13.88 3.26 -11.30
CA THR A 236 -13.64 4.09 -12.49
C THR A 236 -12.15 4.30 -12.76
N GLU A 237 -11.30 3.57 -12.02
CA GLU A 237 -9.87 3.43 -12.25
C GLU A 237 -9.64 2.31 -13.24
#